data_AF-A0A835NFI2-F1
#
_entry.id   AF-A0A835NFI2-F1
#
_cell.length_a   1.000
_cell.length_b   1.000
_cell.length_c   1.000
_cell.angle_alpha   90.00
_cell.angle_beta   90.00
_cell.angle_gamma   90.00
#
_symmetry.space_group_name_H-M   'P 1'
#
loop_
_entity.id
_entity.type
_entity.pdbx_description
1 polymer ?
#
loop_
_entity_poly.entity_id
_entity_poly.type
_entity_poly.pdbx_seq_one_letter_code
_entity_poly.pdbx_strand_id
1 'polypeptide(L)'
;MQGAMFATWIFVKFLPSFLFPLSVMMKDMGSSCLEDLCFHINAKISSEDESHKPVLHKIRNEVYLVHDLLNKMEIIVKQQEKLKDLLKEIQKTAERDQKEAQHLLEHIPPYLPKPTKSCVTVPTGKQEGQNKAVEPKSAKKPAKETVVIKEVALITTEEFESVPAYMKGRITYDQINAVVQQINKAVVGKYKILYQPLKSMSAPARNLYHRFMEEETKDTKGVFFIVEADIKEFTQLKLDKRFHSILSILRHCQR
;
A
#
# COMPACT_ATOMS: atom_id res chain seq x y z
N MET A 1 25.04 -48.44 20.40
CA MET A 1 26.03 -49.24 19.63
C MET A 1 25.37 -49.73 18.34
N GLN A 2 25.52 -48.99 17.23
CA GLN A 2 25.24 -49.50 15.86
C GLN A 2 25.64 -48.53 14.73
N GLY A 3 25.96 -47.26 15.02
CA GLY A 3 26.41 -46.31 13.99
C GLY A 3 27.92 -46.31 13.70
N ALA A 4 28.77 -46.75 14.64
CA ALA A 4 30.23 -46.65 14.50
C ALA A 4 30.86 -47.77 13.64
N MET A 5 30.12 -48.85 13.33
CA MET A 5 30.64 -49.98 12.55
C MET A 5 30.43 -49.83 11.03
N PHE A 6 29.61 -48.87 10.58
CA PHE A 6 29.40 -48.64 9.15
C PHE A 6 30.49 -47.76 8.52
N ALA A 7 31.09 -46.84 9.29
CA ALA A 7 32.17 -45.99 8.79
C ALA A 7 33.52 -46.73 8.65
N THR A 8 33.75 -47.75 9.49
CA THR A 8 34.96 -48.59 9.41
C THR A 8 34.95 -49.54 8.22
N TRP A 9 33.76 -49.85 7.67
CA TRP A 9 33.65 -50.80 6.54
C TRP A 9 33.81 -50.14 5.16
N ILE A 10 33.51 -48.83 5.03
CA ILE A 10 33.70 -48.11 3.77
C ILE A 10 35.18 -47.71 3.57
N PHE A 11 35.93 -47.45 4.65
CA PHE A 11 37.34 -47.04 4.52
C PHE A 11 38.30 -48.19 4.20
N VAL A 12 37.91 -49.44 4.45
CA VAL A 12 38.77 -50.63 4.24
C VAL A 12 38.69 -51.17 2.80
N LYS A 13 37.77 -50.69 1.95
CA LYS A 13 37.60 -51.22 0.58
C LYS A 13 38.25 -50.40 -0.54
N PHE A 14 38.96 -49.31 -0.23
CA PHE A 14 39.58 -48.45 -1.24
C PHE A 14 41.07 -48.16 -1.01
N LEU A 15 41.83 -49.12 -0.47
CA LEU A 15 43.30 -49.04 -0.46
C LEU A 15 43.97 -50.43 -0.45
N PRO A 16 44.02 -51.17 -1.56
CA PRO A 16 44.87 -52.36 -1.67
C PRO A 16 46.12 -52.07 -2.52
N SER A 17 46.83 -50.94 -2.32
CA SER A 17 48.09 -50.72 -3.06
C SER A 17 49.18 -49.86 -2.38
N PHE A 18 48.98 -49.28 -1.19
CA PHE A 18 50.00 -48.41 -0.58
C PHE A 18 50.47 -48.78 0.84
N LEU A 19 49.98 -49.89 1.41
CA LEU A 19 50.26 -50.26 2.80
C LEU A 19 51.41 -51.24 3.00
N PHE A 20 52.08 -51.71 1.94
CA PHE A 20 53.21 -52.63 2.08
C PHE A 20 54.58 -51.97 2.35
N PRO A 21 54.88 -50.71 1.98
CA PRO A 21 56.18 -50.11 2.33
C PRO A 21 56.18 -49.36 3.68
N LEU A 22 55.03 -48.94 4.21
CA LEU A 22 55.00 -48.13 5.44
C LEU A 22 55.28 -48.91 6.74
N SER A 23 54.98 -50.22 6.77
CA SER A 23 55.23 -51.06 7.95
C SER A 23 56.74 -51.25 8.22
N VAL A 24 57.57 -51.18 7.18
CA VAL A 24 59.03 -51.33 7.27
C VAL A 24 59.73 -50.02 7.65
N MET A 25 59.19 -48.86 7.25
CA MET A 25 59.77 -47.55 7.57
C MET A 25 59.38 -46.98 8.95
N MET A 26 58.44 -47.59 9.66
CA MET A 26 57.97 -47.11 10.97
C MET A 26 58.79 -47.61 12.17
N LYS A 27 59.78 -48.50 11.96
CA LYS A 27 60.51 -49.15 13.06
C LYS A 27 61.76 -48.39 13.54
N ASP A 28 62.18 -47.34 12.83
CA ASP A 28 63.43 -46.61 13.10
C ASP A 28 63.28 -45.08 13.25
N MET A 29 62.05 -44.56 13.39
CA MET A 29 61.81 -43.13 13.55
C MET A 29 61.41 -42.81 14.99
N GLY A 30 62.26 -42.08 15.72
CA GLY A 30 62.06 -41.76 17.14
C GLY A 30 60.73 -41.06 17.43
N SER A 31 60.13 -41.38 18.59
CA SER A 31 58.79 -40.92 19.05
C SER A 31 58.54 -39.43 18.82
N SER A 32 59.57 -38.58 19.01
CA SER A 32 59.48 -37.13 18.85
C SER A 32 59.18 -36.68 17.43
N CYS A 33 59.72 -37.35 16.40
CA CYS A 33 59.42 -37.02 15.00
C CYS A 33 58.00 -37.42 14.59
N LEU A 34 57.45 -38.47 15.19
CA LEU A 34 56.09 -38.93 14.92
C LEU A 34 55.07 -38.03 15.62
N GLU A 35 55.36 -37.60 16.84
CA GLU A 35 54.58 -36.60 17.58
C GLU A 35 54.56 -35.25 16.86
N ASP A 36 55.72 -34.75 16.39
CA ASP A 36 55.82 -33.51 15.62
C ASP A 36 55.06 -33.60 14.29
N LEU A 37 55.13 -34.74 13.60
CA LEU A 37 54.37 -34.96 12.36
C LEU A 37 52.86 -35.00 12.65
N CYS A 38 52.44 -35.64 13.73
CA CYS A 38 51.04 -35.70 14.14
C CYS A 38 50.53 -34.31 14.54
N PHE A 39 51.36 -33.51 15.23
CA PHE A 39 51.06 -32.14 15.57
C PHE A 39 50.95 -31.26 14.32
N HIS A 40 51.84 -31.44 13.34
CA HIS A 40 51.81 -30.72 12.09
C HIS A 40 50.58 -31.08 11.23
N ILE A 41 50.23 -32.36 11.15
CA ILE A 41 49.04 -32.84 10.45
C ILE A 41 47.78 -32.30 11.13
N ASN A 42 47.68 -32.38 12.47
CA ASN A 42 46.54 -31.85 13.21
C ASN A 42 46.43 -30.32 13.12
N ALA A 43 47.56 -29.60 13.17
CA ALA A 43 47.59 -28.16 12.96
C ALA A 43 47.13 -27.78 11.55
N LYS A 44 47.51 -28.57 10.54
CA LYS A 44 47.14 -28.33 9.14
C LYS A 44 45.66 -28.65 8.87
N ILE A 45 45.15 -29.76 9.41
CA ILE A 45 43.71 -30.11 9.40
C ILE A 45 42.90 -29.04 10.14
N SER A 46 43.40 -28.49 11.25
CA SER A 46 42.74 -27.42 12.00
C SER A 46 42.84 -26.04 11.31
N SER A 47 43.75 -25.86 10.35
CA SER A 47 43.97 -24.57 9.67
C SER A 47 43.13 -24.36 8.41
N GLU A 48 42.38 -25.36 7.94
CA GLU A 48 41.58 -25.29 6.70
C GLU A 48 40.25 -24.50 6.85
N ASP A 49 39.94 -23.92 8.01
CA ASP A 49 38.60 -23.38 8.29
C ASP A 49 38.52 -21.85 8.52
N GLU A 50 39.59 -21.10 8.23
CA GLU A 50 39.60 -19.64 8.39
C GLU A 50 38.92 -18.89 7.23
N SER A 51 38.97 -19.43 6.01
CA SER A 51 38.45 -18.75 4.81
C SER A 51 36.91 -18.74 4.72
N HIS A 52 36.24 -19.68 5.39
CA HIS A 52 34.78 -19.83 5.36
C HIS A 52 34.05 -19.05 6.48
N LYS A 53 34.77 -18.64 7.53
CA LYS A 53 34.21 -17.81 8.63
C LYS A 53 33.45 -16.56 8.17
N PRO A 54 33.94 -15.75 7.21
CA PRO A 54 33.16 -14.60 6.73
C PRO A 54 31.88 -15.02 6.00
N VAL A 55 31.88 -16.16 5.31
CA VAL A 55 30.70 -16.71 4.64
C VAL A 55 29.68 -17.18 5.67
N LEU A 56 30.12 -17.90 6.71
CA LEU A 56 29.24 -18.35 7.81
C LEU A 56 28.66 -17.17 8.60
N HIS A 57 29.43 -16.10 8.80
CA HIS A 57 28.93 -14.88 9.45
C HIS A 57 27.88 -14.17 8.59
N LYS A 58 28.08 -14.11 7.26
CA LYS A 58 27.07 -13.58 6.32
C LYS A 58 25.78 -14.40 6.37
N ILE A 59 25.89 -15.72 6.29
CA ILE A 59 24.74 -16.63 6.36
C ILE A 59 23.99 -16.44 7.70
N ARG A 60 24.72 -16.35 8.82
CA ARG A 60 24.10 -16.10 10.14
C ARG A 60 23.32 -14.80 10.16
N ASN A 61 23.88 -13.73 9.60
CA ASN A 61 23.22 -12.43 9.54
C ASN A 61 21.98 -12.47 8.64
N GLU A 62 22.06 -13.12 7.47
CA GLU A 62 20.92 -13.30 6.57
C GLU A 62 19.80 -14.10 7.24
N VAL A 63 20.12 -15.18 7.96
CA VAL A 63 19.14 -15.96 8.72
C VAL A 63 18.46 -15.09 9.80
N TYR A 64 19.24 -14.24 10.50
CA TYR A 64 18.67 -13.31 11.48
C TYR A 64 17.72 -12.29 10.83
N LEU A 65 18.09 -11.72 9.68
CA LEU A 65 17.25 -10.77 8.95
C LEU A 65 15.96 -11.43 8.43
N VAL A 66 16.05 -12.65 7.92
CA VAL A 66 14.88 -13.42 7.48
C VAL A 66 13.95 -13.71 8.66
N HIS A 67 14.48 -14.08 9.81
CA HIS A 67 13.69 -14.31 11.02
C HIS A 67 12.94 -13.03 11.48
N ASP A 68 13.63 -11.88 11.52
CA ASP A 68 13.00 -10.60 11.85
C ASP A 68 11.89 -10.23 10.85
N LEU A 69 12.13 -10.47 9.56
CA LEU A 69 11.12 -10.24 8.52
C LEU A 69 9.91 -11.16 8.68
N LEU A 70 10.12 -12.44 8.99
CA LEU A 70 9.05 -13.40 9.25
C LEU A 70 8.20 -12.99 10.44
N ASN A 71 8.83 -12.53 11.54
CA ASN A 71 8.10 -12.03 12.70
C ASN A 71 7.23 -10.81 12.35
N LYS A 72 7.76 -9.86 11.55
CA LYS A 72 6.98 -8.71 11.07
C LYS A 72 5.80 -9.15 10.20
N MET A 73 6.02 -10.13 9.32
CA MET A 73 4.95 -10.68 8.48
C MET A 73 3.86 -11.35 9.32
N GLU A 74 4.23 -12.10 10.36
CA GLU A 74 3.28 -12.72 11.27
C GLU A 74 2.40 -11.67 11.98
N ILE A 75 2.99 -10.56 12.43
CA ILE A 75 2.25 -9.46 13.06
C ILE A 75 1.25 -8.85 12.07
N ILE A 76 1.66 -8.60 10.82
CA ILE A 76 0.79 -8.02 9.78
C ILE A 76 -0.37 -8.96 9.47
N VAL A 77 -0.11 -10.26 9.30
CA VAL A 77 -1.16 -11.26 9.02
C VAL A 77 -2.18 -11.30 10.16
N LYS A 78 -1.74 -11.29 11.42
CA LYS A 78 -2.64 -11.25 12.59
C LYS A 78 -3.50 -9.98 12.61
N GLN A 79 -2.95 -8.83 12.24
CA GLN A 79 -3.72 -7.58 12.15
C GLN A 79 -4.75 -7.64 11.02
N GLN A 80 -4.37 -8.18 9.86
CA GLN A 80 -5.27 -8.33 8.71
C GLN A 80 -6.46 -9.25 9.04
N GLU A 81 -6.24 -10.33 9.77
CA GLU A 81 -7.30 -11.23 10.22
C GLU A 81 -8.30 -10.53 11.15
N LYS A 82 -7.80 -9.78 12.15
CA LYS A 82 -8.66 -8.97 13.04
C LYS A 82 -9.50 -7.95 12.27
N LEU A 83 -8.92 -7.28 11.27
CA LEU A 83 -9.65 -6.32 10.44
C LEU A 83 -10.73 -7.00 9.60
N LYS A 84 -10.44 -8.19 9.06
CA LYS A 84 -11.41 -8.99 8.30
C LYS A 84 -12.59 -9.42 9.17
N ASP A 85 -12.34 -9.82 10.42
CA ASP A 85 -13.41 -10.20 11.35
C ASP A 85 -14.30 -9.00 11.71
N LEU A 86 -13.70 -7.84 11.98
CA LEU A 86 -14.43 -6.61 12.23
C LEU A 86 -15.31 -6.21 11.03
N LEU A 87 -14.76 -6.30 9.82
CA LEU A 87 -15.51 -6.00 8.59
C LEU A 87 -16.70 -6.95 8.42
N LYS A 88 -16.52 -8.24 8.74
CA LYS A 88 -17.60 -9.23 8.69
C LYS A 88 -18.70 -8.94 9.69
N GLU A 89 -18.36 -8.45 10.89
CA GLU A 89 -19.37 -8.04 11.88
C GLU A 89 -20.15 -6.80 11.44
N ILE A 90 -19.48 -5.80 10.87
CA ILE A 90 -20.13 -4.60 10.31
C ILE A 90 -21.06 -4.98 9.15
N GLN A 91 -20.64 -5.92 8.30
CA GLN A 91 -21.49 -6.40 7.22
C GLN A 91 -22.76 -7.07 7.77
N LYS A 92 -22.63 -7.94 8.77
CA LYS A 92 -23.79 -8.59 9.41
C LYS A 92 -24.73 -7.59 10.07
N THR A 93 -24.21 -6.54 10.71
CA THR A 93 -25.06 -5.49 11.32
C THR A 93 -25.82 -4.74 10.23
N ALA A 94 -25.13 -4.31 9.17
CA ALA A 94 -25.76 -3.59 8.06
C ALA A 94 -26.85 -4.44 7.35
N GLU A 95 -26.62 -5.74 7.16
CA GLU A 95 -27.62 -6.64 6.59
C GLU A 95 -28.86 -6.80 7.47
N ARG A 96 -28.70 -6.79 8.80
CA ARG A 96 -29.84 -6.81 9.73
C ARG A 96 -30.65 -5.52 9.64
N ASP A 97 -29.98 -4.38 9.68
CA ASP A 97 -30.62 -3.06 9.62
C ASP A 97 -31.34 -2.87 8.27
N GLN A 98 -30.76 -3.36 7.17
CA GLN A 98 -31.41 -3.34 5.86
C GLN A 98 -32.69 -4.19 5.86
N LYS A 99 -32.66 -5.39 6.44
CA LYS A 99 -33.85 -6.26 6.53
C LYS A 99 -34.93 -5.62 7.41
N GLU A 100 -34.55 -5.00 8.51
CA GLU A 100 -35.48 -4.28 9.39
C GLU A 100 -36.13 -3.10 8.65
N ALA A 101 -35.34 -2.29 7.95
CA ALA A 101 -35.85 -1.19 7.13
C ALA A 101 -36.80 -1.68 6.03
N GLN A 102 -36.49 -2.79 5.36
CA GLN A 102 -37.38 -3.42 4.38
C GLN A 102 -38.69 -3.88 5.01
N HIS A 103 -38.62 -4.55 6.16
CA HIS A 103 -39.80 -4.99 6.91
C HIS A 103 -40.70 -3.80 7.30
N LEU A 104 -40.11 -2.70 7.77
CA LEU A 104 -40.85 -1.47 8.08
C LEU A 104 -41.51 -0.86 6.85
N LEU A 105 -40.82 -0.87 5.69
CA LEU A 105 -41.38 -0.40 4.42
C LEU A 105 -42.56 -1.25 3.92
N GLU A 106 -42.57 -2.54 4.23
CA GLU A 106 -43.64 -3.48 3.83
C GLU A 106 -44.87 -3.38 4.74
N HIS A 107 -44.69 -3.01 6.01
CA HIS A 107 -45.75 -2.98 7.03
C HIS A 107 -46.23 -1.56 7.41
N ILE A 108 -46.08 -0.59 6.51
CA ILE A 108 -46.55 0.78 6.74
C ILE A 108 -48.09 0.81 6.84
N PRO A 109 -48.67 1.31 7.95
CA PRO A 109 -50.11 1.47 8.07
C PRO A 109 -50.69 2.40 6.99
N PRO A 110 -51.87 2.09 6.43
CA PRO A 110 -52.43 2.78 5.26
C PRO A 110 -52.81 4.25 5.48
N TYR A 111 -52.77 4.75 6.72
CA TYR A 111 -53.09 6.14 7.09
C TYR A 111 -51.85 7.06 7.20
N LEU A 112 -50.64 6.54 7.02
CA LEU A 112 -49.42 7.37 6.96
C LEU A 112 -49.17 7.86 5.51
N PRO A 113 -48.64 9.08 5.30
CA PRO A 113 -48.26 9.55 3.98
C PRO A 113 -47.25 8.58 3.35
N LYS A 114 -47.68 7.85 2.32
CA LYS A 114 -46.79 6.95 1.59
C LYS A 114 -45.67 7.79 0.95
N PRO A 115 -44.38 7.44 1.13
CA PRO A 115 -43.34 7.99 0.28
C PRO A 115 -43.71 7.66 -1.16
N THR A 116 -43.85 8.69 -1.99
CA THR A 116 -44.34 8.60 -3.36
C THR A 116 -43.50 7.61 -4.16
N LYS A 117 -44.01 6.38 -4.28
CA LYS A 117 -43.55 5.42 -5.28
C LYS A 117 -43.97 5.97 -6.64
N SER A 118 -43.10 6.73 -7.30
CA SER A 118 -43.23 6.96 -8.74
C SER A 118 -42.89 5.63 -9.46
N CYS A 119 -43.88 4.77 -9.60
CA CYS A 119 -43.82 3.50 -10.32
C CYS A 119 -44.08 3.69 -11.83
N VAL A 120 -43.17 3.17 -12.66
CA VAL A 120 -43.38 2.19 -13.76
C VAL A 120 -44.48 2.46 -14.83
N THR A 121 -44.01 2.70 -16.07
CA THR A 121 -44.47 2.17 -17.39
C THR A 121 -45.93 2.37 -17.90
N VAL A 122 -46.07 3.15 -19.01
CA VAL A 122 -46.90 3.02 -20.26
C VAL A 122 -48.38 2.56 -20.15
N PRO A 123 -49.42 3.26 -20.70
CA PRO A 123 -49.72 3.23 -22.17
C PRO A 123 -50.36 4.47 -22.87
N THR A 124 -50.08 4.50 -24.19
CA THR A 124 -50.80 5.04 -25.37
C THR A 124 -52.10 5.85 -25.21
N GLY A 125 -52.17 7.00 -25.93
CA GLY A 125 -53.40 7.73 -26.24
C GLY A 125 -53.12 9.13 -26.83
N LYS A 126 -53.63 9.40 -28.03
CA LYS A 126 -53.35 10.57 -28.89
C LYS A 126 -54.12 11.86 -28.50
N GLN A 127 -53.59 12.99 -29.01
CA GLN A 127 -54.17 14.30 -29.39
C GLN A 127 -53.50 15.47 -28.66
N GLU A 128 -52.56 16.22 -29.26
CA GLU A 128 -52.65 17.19 -30.39
C GLU A 128 -53.23 18.55 -29.96
N GLY A 129 -52.38 19.59 -29.97
CA GLY A 129 -52.72 20.98 -29.64
C GLY A 129 -51.47 21.83 -29.34
N GLN A 130 -50.93 22.49 -30.37
CA GLN A 130 -49.71 23.31 -30.37
C GLN A 130 -49.84 24.62 -29.57
N ASN A 131 -48.78 25.05 -28.86
CA ASN A 131 -48.05 26.30 -29.19
C ASN A 131 -46.82 26.59 -28.30
N LYS A 132 -45.69 26.71 -29.01
CA LYS A 132 -44.50 27.57 -28.84
C LYS A 132 -43.62 27.55 -27.56
N ALA A 133 -42.38 27.09 -27.83
CA ALA A 133 -41.08 27.70 -27.54
C ALA A 133 -40.35 27.37 -26.22
N VAL A 134 -39.42 26.40 -26.33
CA VAL A 134 -37.98 26.43 -25.99
C VAL A 134 -37.53 25.06 -25.43
N GLU A 135 -36.85 24.29 -26.27
CA GLU A 135 -36.08 23.05 -26.00
C GLU A 135 -34.73 23.35 -25.30
N PRO A 136 -33.89 22.36 -24.91
CA PRO A 136 -34.18 21.05 -24.31
C PRO A 136 -33.25 20.77 -23.10
N LYS A 137 -33.72 20.06 -22.06
CA LYS A 137 -32.80 19.41 -21.09
C LYS A 137 -33.14 17.95 -20.92
N SER A 138 -32.44 17.14 -21.72
CA SER A 138 -32.51 15.69 -21.71
C SER A 138 -31.77 15.06 -20.53
N ALA A 139 -32.43 14.09 -19.91
CA ALA A 139 -31.93 12.74 -19.62
C ALA A 139 -30.93 12.47 -18.46
N LYS A 140 -31.48 11.72 -17.48
CA LYS A 140 -31.05 10.40 -16.95
C LYS A 140 -29.95 10.27 -15.85
N LYS A 141 -30.43 9.91 -14.64
CA LYS A 141 -30.01 8.82 -13.70
C LYS A 141 -28.59 8.88 -13.06
N PRO A 142 -28.28 8.00 -12.07
CA PRO A 142 -28.70 7.98 -10.67
C PRO A 142 -27.46 8.15 -9.74
N ALA A 143 -27.68 8.15 -8.42
CA ALA A 143 -26.65 8.26 -7.39
C ALA A 143 -25.42 7.35 -7.67
N LYS A 144 -24.26 7.98 -7.86
CA LYS A 144 -22.97 7.28 -7.81
C LYS A 144 -22.55 7.18 -6.35
N GLU A 145 -22.15 5.98 -5.95
CA GLU A 145 -21.29 5.74 -4.80
C GLU A 145 -20.28 6.89 -4.68
N THR A 146 -20.39 7.64 -3.59
CA THR A 146 -19.40 8.66 -3.25
C THR A 146 -18.12 7.93 -2.91
N VAL A 147 -17.29 7.70 -3.93
CA VAL A 147 -15.89 7.32 -3.76
C VAL A 147 -15.27 8.38 -2.86
N VAL A 148 -14.84 7.98 -1.67
CA VAL A 148 -14.25 8.88 -0.68
C VAL A 148 -12.89 9.32 -1.22
N ILE A 149 -12.85 10.49 -1.84
CA ILE A 149 -11.61 11.11 -2.29
C ILE A 149 -10.88 11.58 -1.02
N LYS A 150 -9.60 11.22 -0.88
CA LYS A 150 -8.80 11.62 0.28
C LYS A 150 -8.55 13.13 0.21
N GLU A 151 -9.21 13.88 1.07
CA GLU A 151 -9.02 15.32 1.23
C GLU A 151 -7.89 15.61 2.24
N VAL A 152 -7.16 16.70 2.02
CA VAL A 152 -6.16 17.21 2.96
C VAL A 152 -6.91 17.84 4.14
N ALA A 153 -6.62 17.38 5.36
CA ALA A 153 -7.25 17.95 6.55
C ALA A 153 -6.82 19.42 6.75
N LEU A 154 -7.76 20.25 7.21
CA LEU A 154 -7.47 21.64 7.58
C LEU A 154 -6.45 21.67 8.72
N ILE A 155 -5.62 22.71 8.73
CA ILE A 155 -4.69 22.96 9.83
C ILE A 155 -5.49 23.45 11.02
N THR A 156 -5.24 22.88 12.20
CA THR A 156 -5.82 23.35 13.47
C THR A 156 -5.06 24.55 14.02
N THR A 157 -5.68 25.30 14.94
CA THR A 157 -5.02 26.45 15.58
C THR A 157 -3.75 26.04 16.33
N GLU A 158 -3.76 24.87 16.97
CA GLU A 158 -2.60 24.32 17.69
C GLU A 158 -1.44 24.00 16.73
N GLU A 159 -1.73 23.34 15.60
CA GLU A 159 -0.76 23.06 14.56
C GLU A 159 -0.18 24.36 13.98
N PHE A 160 -1.01 25.37 13.73
CA PHE A 160 -0.55 26.67 13.22
C PHE A 160 0.39 27.39 14.19
N GLU A 161 0.10 27.35 15.50
CA GLU A 161 0.98 27.95 16.50
C GLU A 161 2.33 27.24 16.57
N SER A 162 2.36 25.92 16.37
CA SER A 162 3.59 25.12 16.35
C SER A 162 4.54 25.44 15.19
N VAL A 163 4.03 26.03 14.10
CA VAL A 163 4.84 26.39 12.92
C VAL A 163 5.84 27.51 13.29
N PRO A 164 7.14 27.35 12.97
CA PRO A 164 8.13 28.39 13.25
C PRO A 164 7.82 29.74 12.61
N ALA A 165 8.10 30.83 13.34
CA ALA A 165 7.79 32.20 12.89
C ALA A 165 8.43 32.57 11.53
N TYR A 166 9.63 32.08 11.25
CA TYR A 166 10.30 32.32 9.96
C TYR A 166 9.59 31.65 8.77
N MET A 167 8.82 30.58 9.00
CA MET A 167 7.99 29.93 7.97
C MET A 167 6.64 30.63 7.81
N LYS A 168 6.02 31.03 8.94
CA LYS A 168 4.74 31.76 8.94
C LYS A 168 4.86 33.10 8.23
N GLY A 169 5.95 33.84 8.47
CA GLY A 169 6.12 35.18 7.92
C GLY A 169 4.94 36.09 8.31
N ARG A 170 4.21 36.59 7.30
CA ARG A 170 2.97 37.39 7.49
C ARG A 170 1.69 36.62 7.11
N ILE A 171 1.78 35.30 6.98
CA ILE A 171 0.67 34.45 6.57
C ILE A 171 -0.20 34.15 7.80
N THR A 172 -1.51 34.38 7.66
CA THR A 172 -2.48 34.09 8.73
C THR A 172 -3.08 32.69 8.60
N TYR A 173 -3.61 32.18 9.70
CA TYR A 173 -4.31 30.89 9.77
C TYR A 173 -5.38 30.72 8.67
N ASP A 174 -6.25 31.72 8.52
CA ASP A 174 -7.34 31.71 7.54
C ASP A 174 -6.81 31.60 6.10
N GLN A 175 -5.67 32.21 5.82
CA GLN A 175 -5.09 32.20 4.48
C GLN A 175 -4.54 30.81 4.12
N ILE A 176 -3.95 30.11 5.09
CA ILE A 176 -3.47 28.74 4.90
C ILE A 176 -4.66 27.81 4.65
N ASN A 177 -5.67 27.87 5.52
CA ASN A 177 -6.85 27.01 5.40
C ASN A 177 -7.67 27.32 4.13
N ALA A 178 -7.73 28.58 3.69
CA ALA A 178 -8.32 28.93 2.40
C ALA A 178 -7.58 28.26 1.23
N VAL A 179 -6.25 28.19 1.27
CA VAL A 179 -5.46 27.47 0.26
C VAL A 179 -5.67 25.95 0.34
N VAL A 180 -5.72 25.37 1.54
CA VAL A 180 -6.02 23.93 1.72
C VAL A 180 -7.38 23.59 1.11
N GLN A 181 -8.40 24.43 1.31
CA GLN A 181 -9.71 24.24 0.68
C GLN A 181 -9.64 24.28 -0.85
N GLN A 182 -8.84 25.17 -1.44
CA GLN A 182 -8.64 25.19 -2.90
C GLN A 182 -7.91 23.93 -3.38
N ILE A 183 -6.88 23.48 -2.65
CA ILE A 183 -6.18 22.23 -2.95
C ILE A 183 -7.16 21.04 -2.92
N ASN A 184 -7.98 20.93 -1.87
CA ASN A 184 -9.02 19.89 -1.77
C ASN A 184 -10.00 19.96 -2.94
N LYS A 185 -10.42 21.17 -3.34
CA LYS A 185 -11.27 21.35 -4.51
C LYS A 185 -10.62 20.86 -5.79
N ALA A 186 -9.31 21.09 -5.98
CA ALA A 186 -8.56 20.58 -7.12
C ALA A 186 -8.44 19.04 -7.10
N VAL A 187 -8.12 18.46 -5.93
CA VAL A 187 -8.06 17.01 -5.73
C VAL A 187 -9.42 16.38 -6.04
N VAL A 188 -10.50 16.88 -5.43
CA VAL A 188 -11.86 16.39 -5.68
C VAL A 188 -12.23 16.54 -7.15
N GLY A 189 -11.90 17.66 -7.80
CA GLY A 189 -12.13 17.88 -9.22
C GLY A 189 -11.45 16.83 -10.12
N LYS A 190 -10.14 16.62 -9.92
CA LYS A 190 -9.34 15.64 -10.67
C LYS A 190 -9.88 14.22 -10.51
N TYR A 191 -10.02 13.76 -9.28
CA TYR A 191 -10.39 12.37 -9.01
C TYR A 191 -11.87 12.08 -9.30
N LYS A 192 -12.74 13.11 -9.27
CA LYS A 192 -14.11 12.98 -9.78
C LYS A 192 -14.16 12.69 -11.27
N ILE A 193 -13.27 13.30 -12.07
CA ILE A 193 -13.15 12.98 -13.50
C ILE A 193 -12.55 11.58 -13.66
N LEU A 194 -11.50 11.24 -12.90
CA LEU A 194 -10.81 9.95 -13.00
C LEU A 194 -11.72 8.75 -12.70
N TYR A 195 -12.64 8.88 -11.73
CA TYR A 195 -13.62 7.83 -11.39
C TYR A 195 -14.92 7.87 -12.21
N GLN A 196 -15.13 8.91 -13.02
CA GLN A 196 -16.32 8.98 -13.86
C GLN A 196 -16.16 8.03 -15.07
N PRO A 197 -17.21 7.30 -15.50
CA PRO A 197 -17.12 6.47 -16.70
C PRO A 197 -16.96 7.33 -17.95
N LEU A 198 -16.00 6.99 -18.82
CA LEU A 198 -15.65 7.73 -20.04
C LEU A 198 -16.85 8.00 -20.96
N LYS A 199 -17.79 7.05 -21.03
CA LYS A 199 -19.01 7.17 -21.85
C LYS A 199 -19.94 8.32 -21.42
N SER A 200 -19.82 8.77 -20.17
CA SER A 200 -20.62 9.86 -19.61
C SER A 200 -19.93 11.23 -19.63
N MET A 201 -18.68 11.29 -20.10
CA MET A 201 -17.87 12.52 -20.04
C MET A 201 -18.01 13.39 -21.29
N SER A 202 -18.01 14.71 -21.08
CA SER A 202 -17.87 15.70 -22.15
C SER A 202 -16.48 15.65 -22.80
N ALA A 203 -16.32 16.24 -23.98
CA ALA A 203 -15.03 16.27 -24.69
C ALA A 203 -13.90 16.94 -23.86
N PRO A 204 -14.12 18.08 -23.17
CA PRO A 204 -13.09 18.67 -22.31
C PRO A 204 -12.69 17.75 -21.14
N ALA A 205 -13.66 17.08 -20.50
CA ALA A 205 -13.39 16.15 -19.41
C ALA A 205 -12.59 14.92 -19.88
N ARG A 206 -12.83 14.45 -21.12
CA ARG A 206 -12.03 13.38 -21.74
C ARG A 206 -10.60 13.81 -21.99
N ASN A 207 -10.37 15.04 -22.46
CA ASN A 207 -9.00 15.56 -22.64
C ASN A 207 -8.25 15.62 -21.31
N LEU A 208 -8.90 16.09 -20.24
CA LEU A 208 -8.32 16.08 -18.90
C LEU A 208 -8.02 14.66 -18.40
N TYR A 209 -8.93 13.71 -18.63
CA TYR A 209 -8.71 12.30 -18.29
C TYR A 209 -7.45 11.74 -18.95
N HIS A 210 -7.26 11.98 -20.25
CA HIS A 210 -6.06 11.54 -20.95
C HIS A 210 -4.78 12.17 -20.37
N ARG A 211 -4.80 13.48 -20.10
CA ARG A 211 -3.69 14.17 -19.42
C ARG A 211 -3.36 13.55 -18.06
N PHE A 212 -4.37 13.25 -17.24
CA PHE A 212 -4.14 12.63 -15.93
C PHE A 212 -3.51 11.24 -16.03
N MET A 213 -3.90 10.45 -17.04
CA MET A 213 -3.31 9.13 -17.28
C MET A 213 -1.87 9.22 -17.78
N GLU A 214 -1.52 10.25 -18.55
CA GLU A 214 -0.14 10.49 -19.01
C GLU A 214 0.78 10.99 -17.88
N GLU A 215 0.23 11.72 -16.91
CA GLU A 215 0.95 12.21 -15.73
C GLU A 215 1.19 11.13 -14.66
N GLU A 216 0.49 9.98 -14.73
CA GLU A 216 0.69 8.88 -13.80
C GLU A 216 2.05 8.20 -14.02
N THR A 217 2.82 8.12 -12.94
CA THR A 217 4.13 7.46 -12.86
C THR A 217 4.05 6.24 -11.95
N LYS A 218 5.09 5.39 -11.98
CA LYS A 218 5.16 4.20 -11.11
C LYS A 218 5.10 4.57 -9.62
N ASP A 219 5.64 5.73 -9.25
CA ASP A 219 5.72 6.21 -7.87
C ASP A 219 4.42 6.90 -7.39
N THR A 220 3.55 7.30 -8.32
CA THR A 220 2.27 7.97 -8.02
C THR A 220 1.08 7.01 -8.08
N LYS A 221 1.32 5.74 -8.39
CA LYS A 221 0.26 4.73 -8.46
C LYS A 221 -0.33 4.44 -7.09
N GLY A 222 -1.64 4.69 -6.96
CA GLY A 222 -2.39 4.44 -5.72
C GLY A 222 -2.30 5.56 -4.67
N VAL A 223 -1.65 6.69 -5.00
CA VAL A 223 -1.65 7.89 -4.16
C VAL A 223 -2.43 9.02 -4.83
N PHE A 224 -3.03 9.90 -4.01
CA PHE A 224 -3.69 11.10 -4.50
C PHE A 224 -2.64 12.21 -4.70
N PHE A 225 -2.52 12.72 -5.93
CA PHE A 225 -1.60 13.79 -6.28
C PHE A 225 -2.25 14.76 -7.26
N ILE A 226 -1.81 16.01 -7.23
CA ILE A 226 -2.21 17.06 -8.17
C ILE A 226 -0.98 17.77 -8.69
N VAL A 227 -1.07 18.29 -9.91
CA VAL A 227 -0.03 19.13 -10.53
C VAL A 227 -0.49 20.58 -10.60
N GLU A 228 0.43 21.50 -10.92
CA GLU A 228 0.13 22.92 -11.08
C GLU A 228 -1.01 23.18 -12.09
N ALA A 229 -1.06 22.42 -13.18
CA ALA A 229 -2.14 22.54 -14.17
C ALA A 229 -3.53 22.22 -13.56
N ASP A 230 -3.61 21.28 -12.62
CA ASP A 230 -4.86 20.90 -11.97
C ASP A 230 -5.38 22.03 -11.08
N ILE A 231 -4.46 22.72 -10.39
CA ILE A 231 -4.81 23.87 -9.56
C ILE A 231 -5.37 24.99 -10.43
N LYS A 232 -4.76 25.28 -11.58
CA LYS A 232 -5.24 26.31 -12.51
C LYS A 232 -6.59 25.96 -13.14
N GLU A 233 -6.85 24.67 -13.40
CA GLU A 233 -8.08 24.20 -14.03
C GLU A 233 -9.27 24.25 -13.07
N PHE A 234 -9.10 23.76 -11.84
CA PHE A 234 -10.20 23.58 -10.89
C PHE A 234 -10.37 24.72 -9.89
N THR A 235 -9.39 25.62 -9.80
CA THR A 235 -9.37 26.71 -8.83
C THR A 235 -8.94 28.02 -9.49
N GLN A 236 -9.28 29.15 -8.87
CA GLN A 236 -8.80 30.46 -9.28
C GLN A 236 -7.55 30.89 -8.47
N LEU A 237 -6.84 29.91 -7.89
CA LEU A 237 -5.70 30.17 -7.03
C LEU A 237 -4.48 30.60 -7.86
N LYS A 238 -3.87 31.72 -7.48
CA LYS A 238 -2.63 32.19 -8.10
C LYS A 238 -1.44 31.47 -7.50
N LEU A 239 -0.58 30.92 -8.36
CA LEU A 239 0.64 30.21 -7.96
C LEU A 239 1.80 31.20 -7.79
N ASP A 240 1.66 32.09 -6.80
CA ASP A 240 2.65 33.12 -6.48
C ASP A 240 3.65 32.65 -5.41
N LYS A 241 4.60 33.52 -5.03
CA LYS A 241 5.58 33.22 -3.96
C LYS A 241 4.89 32.88 -2.63
N ARG A 242 3.73 33.49 -2.37
CA ARG A 242 2.95 33.27 -1.16
C ARG A 242 2.34 31.86 -1.14
N PHE A 243 1.84 31.36 -2.26
CA PHE A 243 1.40 29.97 -2.39
C PHE A 243 2.53 28.98 -2.06
N HIS A 244 3.74 29.22 -2.57
CA HIS A 244 4.90 28.36 -2.27
C HIS A 244 5.32 28.40 -0.79
N SER A 245 5.23 29.58 -0.15
CA SER A 245 5.41 29.69 1.30
C SER A 245 4.36 28.85 2.06
N ILE A 246 3.09 28.89 1.63
CA ILE A 246 2.03 28.07 2.24
C ILE A 246 2.28 26.58 2.02
N LEU A 247 2.69 26.14 0.82
CA LEU A 247 3.08 24.75 0.58
C LEU A 247 4.22 24.29 1.50
N SER A 248 5.17 25.18 1.79
CA SER A 248 6.26 24.88 2.73
C SER A 248 5.74 24.68 4.16
N ILE A 249 4.74 25.46 4.58
CA ILE A 249 4.06 25.28 5.87
C ILE A 249 3.26 23.96 5.87
N LEU A 250 2.52 23.66 4.81
CA LEU A 250 1.75 22.41 4.69
C LEU A 250 2.67 21.19 4.77
N ARG A 251 3.84 21.25 4.11
CA ARG A 251 4.87 20.21 4.19
C ARG A 251 5.39 20.03 5.61
N HIS A 252 5.56 21.11 6.36
CA HIS A 252 5.97 21.05 7.78
C HIS A 252 4.89 20.39 8.65
N CYS A 253 3.62 20.70 8.39
CA CYS A 253 2.46 20.08 9.05
C CYS A 253 2.11 18.68 8.53
N GLN A 254 2.95 18.08 7.66
CA GLN A 254 2.76 16.73 7.09
C GLN A 254 1.40 16.54 6.39
N ARG A 255 1.01 17.55 5.62
CA ARG A 255 -0.20 17.55 4.81
C ARG A 255 0.06 17.15 3.37
#